data_AF-W1XUM9-F1
#
_entry.id   AF-W1XUM9-F1
#
_cell.length_a   1.000
_cell.length_b   1.000
_cell.length_c   1.000
_cell.angle_alpha   90.00
_cell.angle_beta   90.00
_cell.angle_gamma   90.00
#
_symmetry.space_group_name_H-M   'P 1'
#
loop_
_entity.id
_entity.type
_entity.pdbx_description
1 polymer ?
#
loop_
_entity_poly.entity_id
_entity_poly.type
_entity_poly.pdbx_seq_one_letter_code
_entity_poly.pdbx_strand_id
1 'polypeptide(L)'
;VVWKWIYDPLSGILNFVLKSSHIISQNISWLGDKNWALMAIMIILLTTSVGQPIILYIAAMGNIDNSLVEAARVDGATELQVFWKIK
;
A
#
# COMPACT_ATOMS: atom_id res chain seq x y z
N VAL A 1 -16.65 -7.58 -1.23
CA VAL A 1 -17.05 -8.89 -1.81
C VAL A 1 -15.84 -9.67 -2.30
N VAL A 2 -15.00 -9.12 -3.18
CA VAL A 2 -13.77 -9.77 -3.69
C VAL A 2 -12.86 -10.27 -2.57
N TRP A 3 -12.54 -9.43 -1.58
CA TRP A 3 -11.69 -9.82 -0.44
C TRP A 3 -12.24 -10.98 0.39
N LYS A 4 -13.57 -11.09 0.52
CA LYS A 4 -14.22 -12.19 1.23
C LYS A 4 -13.98 -13.52 0.51
N TRP A 5 -14.00 -13.50 -0.83
CA TRP A 5 -13.68 -14.69 -1.65
C TRP A 5 -12.19 -15.02 -1.59
N ILE A 6 -11.31 -14.01 -1.63
CA ILE A 6 -9.86 -14.22 -1.57
C ILE A 6 -9.44 -14.89 -0.24
N TYR A 7 -9.98 -14.41 0.88
CA TYR A 7 -9.67 -14.88 2.23
C TYR A 7 -10.52 -16.08 2.68
N ASP A 8 -11.32 -16.67 1.78
CA ASP A 8 -12.18 -17.78 2.15
C ASP A 8 -11.35 -18.99 2.63
N PRO A 9 -11.68 -19.56 3.82
CA PRO A 9 -10.90 -20.64 4.41
C PRO A 9 -11.09 -21.99 3.71
N LEU A 10 -12.15 -22.18 2.91
CA LEU A 10 -12.46 -23.46 2.25
C LEU A 10 -12.01 -23.47 0.79
N SER A 11 -12.22 -22.40 0.06
CA SER A 11 -11.99 -22.32 -1.40
C SER A 11 -11.41 -20.97 -1.84
N GLY A 12 -10.75 -20.24 -0.95
CA GLY A 12 -10.12 -18.96 -1.27
C GLY A 12 -8.81 -19.09 -2.06
N ILE A 13 -8.59 -18.18 -3.00
CA ILE A 13 -7.40 -18.17 -3.86
C ILE A 13 -6.10 -17.99 -3.07
N LEU A 14 -6.13 -17.25 -1.96
CA LEU A 14 -4.92 -17.02 -1.16
C LEU A 14 -4.41 -18.31 -0.51
N ASN A 15 -5.31 -19.08 0.10
CA ASN A 15 -4.96 -20.38 0.67
C ASN A 15 -4.50 -21.36 -0.41
N PHE A 16 -5.15 -21.34 -1.59
CA PHE A 16 -4.74 -22.16 -2.73
C PHE A 16 -3.30 -21.87 -3.19
N VAL A 17 -2.98 -20.59 -3.41
CA VAL A 17 -1.63 -20.17 -3.83
C VAL A 17 -0.59 -20.55 -2.77
N LEU A 18 -0.83 -20.22 -1.50
CA LEU A 18 0.12 -20.52 -0.41
C LEU A 18 0.33 -22.01 -0.19
N LYS A 19 -0.70 -22.83 -0.37
CA LYS A 19 -0.58 -24.30 -0.36
C LYS A 19 0.22 -24.82 -1.55
N SER A 20 -0.06 -24.30 -2.75
CA SER A 20 0.66 -24.71 -3.96
C SER A 20 2.16 -24.36 -3.88
N SER A 21 2.49 -23.24 -3.24
CA SER A 21 3.86 -22.82 -2.95
C SER A 21 4.51 -23.54 -1.75
N HIS A 22 3.82 -24.51 -1.13
CA HIS A 22 4.29 -25.24 0.07
C HIS A 22 4.62 -24.34 1.28
N ILE A 23 4.08 -23.12 1.32
CA ILE A 23 4.28 -22.17 2.44
C ILE A 23 3.40 -22.55 3.63
N ILE A 24 2.20 -23.10 3.37
CA ILE A 24 1.26 -23.55 4.41
C ILE A 24 0.82 -24.98 4.15
N SER A 25 0.72 -25.79 5.20
CA SER A 25 0.23 -27.17 5.12
C SER A 25 -1.29 -27.26 5.34
N GLN A 26 -1.86 -26.32 6.08
CA GLN A 26 -3.28 -26.26 6.44
C GLN A 26 -3.90 -24.92 6.03
N ASN A 27 -5.22 -24.91 5.80
CA ASN A 27 -5.91 -23.67 5.45
C ASN A 27 -5.92 -22.73 6.66
N ILE A 28 -5.62 -21.45 6.44
CA ILE A 28 -5.66 -20.42 7.47
C ILE A 28 -7.00 -19.69 7.38
N SER A 29 -7.64 -19.50 8.52
CA SER A 29 -8.81 -18.63 8.65
C SER A 29 -8.36 -17.18 8.82
N TRP A 30 -8.06 -16.50 7.71
CA TRP A 30 -7.46 -15.16 7.69
C TRP A 30 -8.24 -14.12 8.48
N LEU A 31 -9.57 -14.22 8.51
CA LEU A 31 -10.44 -13.29 9.23
C LEU A 31 -10.90 -13.83 10.60
N GLY A 32 -10.67 -15.11 10.89
CA GLY A 32 -11.11 -15.76 12.13
C GLY A 32 -9.97 -16.05 13.13
N ASP A 33 -8.73 -16.14 12.68
CA ASP A 33 -7.56 -16.33 13.53
C ASP A 33 -7.06 -14.99 14.07
N LYS A 34 -6.96 -14.87 15.40
CA LYS A 34 -6.48 -13.65 16.08
C LYS A 34 -5.11 -13.18 15.60
N ASN A 35 -4.23 -14.10 15.20
CA ASN A 35 -2.88 -13.78 14.76
C ASN A 35 -2.85 -13.15 13.36
N TRP A 36 -3.83 -13.48 12.50
CA TRP A 36 -3.86 -13.08 11.09
C TRP A 36 -4.95 -12.05 10.76
N ALA A 37 -6.01 -11.99 11.57
CA ALA A 37 -7.16 -11.11 11.34
C ALA A 37 -6.78 -9.64 11.19
N LEU A 38 -5.93 -9.12 12.07
CA LEU A 38 -5.50 -7.72 12.01
C LEU A 38 -4.73 -7.44 10.72
N MET A 39 -3.83 -8.33 10.31
CA MET A 39 -3.05 -8.17 9.08
C MET A 39 -3.95 -8.24 7.84
N ALA A 40 -4.88 -9.20 7.78
CA ALA A 40 -5.82 -9.31 6.68
C ALA A 40 -6.71 -8.07 6.55
N ILE A 41 -7.21 -7.53 7.66
CA ILE A 41 -8.01 -6.30 7.67
C ILE A 41 -7.17 -5.10 7.21
N MET A 42 -5.92 -4.97 7.67
CA MET A 42 -5.03 -3.89 7.23
C MET A 42 -4.81 -3.89 5.73
N ILE A 43 -4.60 -5.06 5.11
CA ILE A 43 -4.42 -5.18 3.64
C ILE A 43 -5.69 -4.71 2.90
N ILE A 44 -6.87 -5.13 3.38
CA ILE A 44 -8.15 -4.68 2.80
C ILE A 44 -8.24 -3.16 2.85
N LEU A 45 -7.99 -2.57 4.03
CA LEU A 45 -8.04 -1.12 4.23
C LEU A 45 -7.06 -0.38 3.34
N LEU A 46 -5.82 -0.88 3.19
CA LEU A 46 -4.84 -0.26 2.30
C LEU A 46 -5.37 -0.21 0.86
N THR A 47 -5.94 -1.29 0.34
CA THR A 47 -6.44 -1.28 -1.04
C THR A 47 -7.66 -0.39 -1.26
N THR A 48 -8.46 -0.14 -0.22
CA THR A 48 -9.66 0.70 -0.33
C THR A 48 -9.41 2.16 0.00
N SER A 49 -8.48 2.46 0.91
CA SER A 49 -8.32 3.78 1.51
C SER A 49 -7.11 4.56 1.01
N VAL A 50 -6.17 3.92 0.31
CA VAL A 50 -4.94 4.58 -0.17
C VAL A 50 -5.18 5.46 -1.40
N GLY A 51 -6.24 5.24 -2.18
CA GLY A 51 -6.49 5.98 -3.42
C GLY A 51 -6.70 7.48 -3.23
N GLN A 52 -7.56 7.88 -2.29
CA GLN A 52 -7.90 9.30 -2.09
C GLN A 52 -6.71 10.15 -1.59
N PRO A 53 -5.96 9.73 -0.55
CA PRO A 53 -4.79 10.48 -0.09
C PRO A 53 -3.72 10.64 -1.17
N ILE A 54 -3.49 9.63 -2.02
CA ILE A 54 -2.52 9.71 -3.12
C ILE A 54 -2.89 10.83 -4.10
N ILE A 55 -4.16 10.89 -4.52
CA ILE A 55 -4.63 11.92 -5.46
C ILE A 55 -4.46 13.32 -4.85
N LEU A 56 -4.85 13.46 -3.57
CA LEU A 56 -4.69 14.73 -2.85
C LEU A 56 -3.22 15.14 -2.74
N TYR A 57 -2.34 14.18 -2.46
CA TYR A 57 -0.90 14.42 -2.35
C TYR A 57 -0.30 14.88 -3.69
N ILE A 58 -0.65 14.22 -4.80
CA ILE A 58 -0.21 14.62 -6.14
C ILE A 58 -0.72 16.02 -6.50
N ALA A 59 -1.98 16.32 -6.19
CA ALA A 59 -2.56 17.64 -6.43
C ALA A 59 -1.86 18.73 -5.59
N ALA A 60 -1.50 18.44 -4.34
CA ALA A 60 -0.74 19.34 -3.50
C ALA A 60 0.67 19.59 -4.05
N MET A 61 1.39 18.53 -4.44
CA MET A 61 2.72 18.63 -5.04
C MET A 61 2.73 19.42 -6.36
N GLY A 62 1.67 19.30 -7.17
CA GLY A 62 1.54 20.04 -8.43
C GLY A 62 1.35 21.56 -8.26
N ASN A 63 0.94 22.02 -7.07
CA ASN A 63 0.78 23.45 -6.77
C ASN A 63 2.09 24.12 -6.29
N ILE A 64 3.16 23.37 -6.10
CA ILE A 64 4.45 23.91 -5.66
C ILE A 64 5.07 24.72 -6.80
N ASP A 65 5.47 25.95 -6.52
CA ASP A 65 6.12 26.82 -7.50
C ASP A 65 7.46 26.21 -7.94
N ASN A 66 7.64 26.06 -9.26
CA ASN A 66 8.87 25.55 -9.85
C ASN A 66 10.07 26.46 -9.54
N SER A 67 9.85 27.74 -9.23
CA SER A 67 10.92 28.67 -8.83
C SER A 67 11.68 28.19 -7.59
N LEU A 68 11.02 27.51 -6.65
CA LEU A 68 11.65 26.94 -5.46
C LEU A 68 12.55 25.74 -5.82
N VAL A 69 12.14 24.95 -6.81
CA VAL A 69 12.92 23.81 -7.31
C VAL A 69 14.16 24.30 -8.06
N GLU A 70 14.01 25.35 -8.87
CA GLU A 70 15.13 25.98 -9.58
C GLU A 70 16.12 26.63 -8.62
N ALA A 71 15.64 27.38 -7.62
CA ALA A 71 16.49 27.97 -6.58
C ALA A 71 17.30 26.90 -5.84
N ALA A 72 16.65 25.80 -5.44
CA ALA A 72 17.34 24.70 -4.76
C ALA A 72 18.40 24.02 -5.64
N ARG A 73 18.17 23.91 -6.95
CA ARG A 73 19.18 23.40 -7.90
C ARG A 73 20.36 24.35 -8.04
N VAL A 74 20.12 25.66 -8.05
CA VAL A 74 21.18 26.68 -8.05
C VAL A 74 22.00 26.60 -6.76
N ASP A 75 21.35 26.34 -5.62
CA ASP A 75 21.99 26.11 -4.32
C ASP A 75 22.70 24.74 -4.20
N GLY A 76 22.69 23.92 -5.26
CA GLY A 76 23.37 22.63 -5.33
C GLY A 76 22.63 21.48 -4.65
N ALA A 77 21.33 21.61 -4.39
CA ALA A 77 20.52 20.53 -3.82
C ALA A 77 20.38 19.36 -4.81
N THR A 78 20.55 18.14 -4.29
CA THR A 78 20.27 16.89 -5.01
C THR A 78 18.77 16.66 -5.17
N GLU A 79 18.36 15.89 -6.18
CA GLU A 79 16.94 15.58 -6.43
C GLU A 79 16.24 14.93 -5.21
N LEU A 80 16.98 14.15 -4.40
CA LEU A 80 16.45 13.58 -3.16
C LEU A 80 16.19 14.68 -2.11
N GLN A 81 17.09 15.66 -1.97
CA GLN A 81 16.89 16.79 -1.08
C GLN A 81 15.71 17.66 -1.52
N VAL A 82 15.57 17.91 -2.82
CA VAL A 82 14.41 18.61 -3.39
C VAL A 82 13.11 17.86 -3.07
N PHE A 83 13.10 16.52 -3.22
CA PHE A 83 11.93 15.70 -2.93
C PHE A 83 11.51 15.71 -1.45
N TRP A 84 12.45 15.70 -0.51
CA TRP A 84 12.13 15.62 0.93
C TRP A 84 11.98 16.96 1.64
N LYS A 85 12.51 18.05 1.06
CA LYS A 85 12.54 19.38 1.71
C LYS A 85 11.64 20.42 1.07
N ILE A 86 11.28 20.23 -0.20
CA ILE A 86 10.55 21.23 -1.00
C ILE A 86 9.23 20.65 -1.50
N LYS A 87 9.26 19.41 -2.00
CA LYS A 87 8.08 18.62 -2.36
C LYS A 87 7.50 17.88 -1.16
#